data_AF-A0A8X7S9F1-F1
#
_entry.id   AF-A0A8X7S9F1-F1
#
_cell.length_a   1.000
_cell.length_b   1.000
_cell.length_c   1.000
_cell.angle_alpha   90.00
_cell.angle_beta   90.00
_cell.angle_gamma   90.00
#
_symmetry.space_group_name_H-M   'P 1'
#
loop_
_entity.id
_entity.type
_entity.pdbx_description
1 polymer ?
#
loop_
_entity_poly.entity_id
_entity_poly.type
_entity_poly.pdbx_seq_one_letter_code
_entity_poly.pdbx_strand_id
1 'polypeptide(L)'
;MEVPGSSKKMIATQDEMVAARVPLGYRDQCAHLLIPLNKCRQAEFFLPWKCEDERHVYEKCEYELVMERMLAMQKIREEEAKAKQIKLQGTALL
;
A
#
# COMPACT_ATOMS: atom_id res chain seq x y z
N MET A 1 11.92 -8.21 -0.49
CA MET A 1 12.65 -7.04 0.08
C MET A 1 11.78 -6.44 1.19
N GLU A 2 12.36 -6.02 2.31
CA GLU A 2 11.60 -5.34 3.37
C GLU A 2 11.42 -3.86 3.02
N VAL A 3 10.24 -3.30 3.26
CA VAL A 3 9.94 -1.89 2.99
C VAL A 3 9.78 -1.16 4.32
N PRO A 4 10.58 -0.12 4.60
CA PRO A 4 10.47 0.63 5.85
C PRO A 4 9.06 1.18 6.05
N GLY A 5 8.49 0.93 7.23
CA GLY A 5 7.18 1.46 7.62
C GLY A 5 5.96 0.68 7.09
N SER A 6 6.15 -0.48 6.46
CA SER A 6 5.05 -1.39 6.15
C SER A 6 5.26 -2.76 6.78
N SER A 7 4.18 -3.43 7.19
CA SER A 7 4.26 -4.80 7.70
C SER A 7 4.46 -5.84 6.58
N LYS A 8 4.19 -5.44 5.33
CA LYS A 8 4.21 -6.33 4.17
C LYS A 8 5.57 -6.37 3.50
N LYS A 9 5.99 -7.58 3.13
CA LYS A 9 7.22 -7.82 2.37
C LYS A 9 6.96 -7.61 0.87
N MET A 10 7.91 -6.98 0.19
CA MET A 10 7.91 -6.92 -1.28
C MET A 10 8.31 -8.31 -1.82
N ILE A 11 7.33 -9.04 -2.35
CA ILE A 11 7.51 -10.40 -2.88
C ILE A 11 7.87 -10.39 -4.37
N ALA A 12 7.17 -9.58 -5.17
CA ALA A 12 7.49 -9.45 -6.59
C ALA A 12 8.84 -8.74 -6.78
N THR A 13 9.67 -9.29 -7.65
CA THR A 13 10.93 -8.66 -8.04
C THR A 13 10.69 -7.53 -9.04
N GLN A 14 11.67 -6.63 -9.18
CA GLN A 14 11.58 -5.53 -10.14
C GLN A 14 11.44 -6.05 -11.58
N ASP A 15 12.23 -7.07 -11.93
CA ASP A 15 12.24 -7.65 -13.27
C ASP A 15 10.90 -8.32 -13.61
N GLU A 16 10.26 -8.99 -12.64
CA GLU A 16 8.92 -9.56 -12.81
C GLU A 16 7.86 -8.47 -13.06
N MET A 17 7.91 -7.35 -12.32
CA MET A 17 6.98 -6.24 -12.51
C MET A 17 7.18 -5.55 -13.86
N VAL A 18 8.42 -5.45 -14.35
CA VAL A 18 8.75 -4.94 -15.68
C VAL A 18 8.24 -5.89 -16.76
N ALA A 19 8.52 -7.18 -16.64
CA ALA A 19 8.07 -8.21 -17.59
C ALA A 19 6.53 -8.27 -17.68
N ALA A 20 5.84 -8.13 -16.55
CA ALA A 20 4.38 -8.07 -16.48
C ALA A 20 3.80 -6.68 -16.84
N ARG A 21 4.64 -5.70 -17.20
CA ARG A 21 4.26 -4.32 -17.57
C ARG A 21 3.36 -3.65 -16.52
N VAL A 22 3.64 -3.88 -15.23
CA VAL A 22 2.90 -3.25 -14.13
C VAL A 22 3.13 -1.74 -14.15
N PRO A 23 2.09 -0.89 -14.18
CA PRO A 23 2.25 0.56 -14.11
C PRO A 23 2.87 0.99 -12.78
N LEU A 24 3.64 2.08 -12.77
CA LEU A 24 4.41 2.52 -11.60
C LEU A 24 3.57 2.70 -10.33
N GLY A 25 2.33 3.18 -10.45
CA GLY A 25 1.42 3.37 -9.32
C GLY A 25 0.99 2.07 -8.63
N TYR A 26 1.09 0.93 -9.32
CA TYR A 26 0.71 -0.39 -8.81
C TYR A 26 1.93 -1.27 -8.51
N ARG A 27 3.13 -0.70 -8.43
CA ARG A 27 4.36 -1.40 -8.04
C ARG A 27 4.59 -1.31 -6.53
N ASP A 28 3.56 -1.62 -5.78
CA ASP A 28 3.53 -1.62 -4.33
C ASP A 28 3.78 -3.04 -3.79
N GLN A 29 3.72 -3.22 -2.46
CA GLN A 29 3.94 -4.53 -1.84
C GLN A 29 2.92 -5.58 -2.30
N CYS A 30 1.75 -5.19 -2.79
CA CYS A 30 0.69 -6.09 -3.28
C CYS A 30 0.82 -6.47 -4.76
N ALA A 31 1.83 -5.97 -5.50
CA ALA A 31 2.02 -6.24 -6.93
C ALA A 31 2.11 -7.74 -7.30
N HIS A 32 2.60 -8.57 -6.38
CA HIS A 32 2.68 -10.04 -6.56
C HIS A 32 1.31 -10.71 -6.71
N LEU A 33 0.23 -10.08 -6.23
CA LEU A 33 -1.16 -10.52 -6.41
C LEU A 33 -1.80 -9.92 -7.67
N LEU A 34 -1.36 -8.72 -8.06
CA LEU A 34 -1.87 -8.05 -9.26
C LEU A 34 -1.43 -8.75 -10.56
N ILE A 35 -0.20 -9.29 -10.59
CA ILE A 35 0.32 -10.03 -11.75
C ILE A 35 -0.58 -11.24 -12.12
N PRO A 36 -0.89 -12.18 -11.20
CA PRO A 36 -1.79 -13.29 -11.51
C PRO A 36 -3.22 -12.83 -11.80
N LEU A 37 -3.74 -11.81 -11.10
CA LEU A 37 -5.06 -11.23 -11.40
C LEU A 37 -5.14 -10.72 -12.83
N ASN A 38 -4.13 -9.99 -13.32
CA ASN A 38 -4.11 -9.48 -14.69
C ASN A 38 -3.96 -10.59 -15.73
N LYS A 39 -3.26 -11.69 -15.40
CA LYS A 39 -3.22 -12.89 -16.26
C LYS A 39 -4.60 -13.52 -16.39
N CYS A 40 -5.31 -13.69 -15.26
CA CYS A 40 -6.68 -14.22 -15.27
C CYS A 40 -7.63 -13.31 -16.07
N ARG A 41 -7.57 -12.00 -15.83
CA ARG A 41 -8.38 -11.01 -16.58
C ARG A 41 -8.14 -11.05 -18.08
N GLN A 42 -6.89 -11.18 -18.52
CA GLN A 42 -6.58 -11.30 -19.95
C GLN A 42 -7.11 -12.61 -20.55
N ALA A 43 -6.96 -13.72 -19.84
CA ALA A 43 -7.44 -15.04 -20.30
C ALA A 43 -8.98 -15.09 -20.42
N GLU A 44 -9.69 -14.47 -19.48
CA GLU A 44 -11.15 -14.45 -19.42
C GLU A 44 -11.76 -13.21 -20.10
N PHE A 45 -10.99 -12.46 -20.90
CA PHE A 45 -11.47 -11.25 -21.60
C PHE A 45 -12.14 -10.21 -20.68
N PHE A 46 -11.65 -10.08 -19.45
CA PHE A 46 -12.10 -9.10 -18.44
C PHE A 46 -13.59 -9.22 -18.06
N LEU A 47 -14.14 -10.43 -18.11
CA LEU A 47 -15.51 -10.69 -17.67
C LEU A 47 -15.71 -10.33 -16.17
N PRO A 48 -16.75 -9.56 -15.80
CA PRO A 48 -16.91 -9.04 -14.43
C PRO A 48 -17.02 -10.09 -13.30
N TRP A 49 -17.56 -11.28 -13.62
CA TRP A 49 -17.82 -12.39 -12.70
C TRP A 49 -16.72 -13.46 -12.71
N LYS A 50 -15.58 -13.18 -13.36
CA LYS A 50 -14.40 -14.04 -13.37
C LYS A 50 -13.28 -13.42 -12.52
N CYS A 51 -12.40 -14.27 -12.02
CA CYS A 51 -11.23 -13.87 -11.22
C CYS A 51 -11.59 -13.14 -9.91
N GLU A 52 -12.75 -13.46 -9.32
CA GLU A 52 -13.26 -12.76 -8.12
C GLU A 52 -12.39 -13.03 -6.88
N ASP A 53 -11.92 -14.26 -6.73
CA ASP A 53 -11.07 -14.66 -5.61
C ASP A 53 -9.73 -13.91 -5.67
N GLU A 54 -9.07 -13.91 -6.83
CA GLU A 54 -7.82 -13.17 -7.04
C GLU A 54 -8.02 -11.66 -6.87
N ARG A 55 -9.16 -11.12 -7.34
CA ARG A 55 -9.53 -9.72 -7.15
C ARG A 55 -9.65 -9.39 -5.66
N HIS A 56 -10.42 -10.17 -4.92
CA HIS A 56 -10.69 -9.92 -3.51
C HIS A 56 -9.43 -10.06 -2.65
N VAL A 57 -8.55 -11.02 -2.98
CA VAL A 57 -7.25 -11.17 -2.29
C VAL A 57 -6.34 -9.97 -2.54
N TYR A 58 -6.29 -9.46 -3.77
CA TYR A 58 -5.55 -8.23 -4.10
C TYR A 58 -6.13 -7.01 -3.38
N GLU A 59 -7.45 -6.82 -3.42
CA GLU A 59 -8.13 -5.69 -2.78
C GLU A 59 -7.97 -5.69 -1.26
N LYS A 60 -8.04 -6.86 -0.63
CA LYS A 60 -7.75 -7.01 0.81
C LYS A 60 -6.31 -6.59 1.11
N CYS A 61 -5.36 -6.94 0.23
CA CYS A 61 -3.98 -6.56 0.42
C CYS A 61 -3.80 -5.02 0.38
N GLU A 62 -4.39 -4.36 -0.61
CA GLU A 62 -4.40 -2.90 -0.76
C GLU A 62 -5.08 -2.22 0.42
N TYR A 63 -6.22 -2.74 0.87
CA TYR A 63 -6.94 -2.22 2.01
C TYR A 63 -6.07 -2.18 3.27
N GLU A 64 -5.38 -3.28 3.59
CA GLU A 64 -4.48 -3.35 4.74
C GLU A 64 -3.31 -2.35 4.63
N LEU A 65 -2.75 -2.14 3.42
CA LEU A 65 -1.72 -1.11 3.20
C LEU A 65 -2.25 0.31 3.42
N VAL A 66 -3.47 0.60 2.97
CA VAL A 66 -4.11 1.89 3.23
C VAL A 66 -4.31 2.09 4.73
N MET A 67 -4.77 1.07 5.46
CA MET A 67 -4.94 1.14 6.90
C MET A 67 -3.62 1.40 7.64
N GLU A 68 -2.52 0.73 7.25
CA GLU A 68 -1.19 1.01 7.77
C GLU A 68 -0.79 2.48 7.57
N ARG A 69 -1.01 3.01 6.37
CA ARG A 69 -0.71 4.42 6.03
C ARG A 69 -1.58 5.39 6.83
N MET A 70 -2.86 5.07 7.04
CA MET A 70 -3.75 5.90 7.86
C MET A 70 -3.28 5.97 9.31
N LEU A 71 -2.90 4.83 9.91
CA LEU A 71 -2.36 4.77 11.27
C LEU A 71 -1.03 5.53 11.40
N ALA A 72 -0.14 5.41 10.41
CA ALA A 72 1.10 6.18 10.36
C ALA A 72 0.82 7.70 10.32
N MET A 73 -0.13 8.12 9.48
CA MET A 73 -0.54 9.53 9.39
C MET A 73 -1.21 10.06 10.66
N GLN A 74 -1.93 9.22 11.41
CA GLN A 74 -2.49 9.60 12.70
C GLN A 74 -1.38 9.87 13.72
N LYS A 75 -0.38 8.99 13.82
CA LYS A 75 0.77 9.17 14.71
C LYS A 75 1.55 10.46 14.41
N ILE A 76 1.81 10.72 13.13
CA ILE A 76 2.49 11.96 12.70
C ILE A 76 1.69 13.19 13.14
N ARG A 77 0.36 13.19 12.95
CA ARG A 77 -0.49 14.33 13.38
C ARG A 77 -0.50 14.52 14.89
N GLU A 78 -0.50 13.45 15.67
CA GLU A 78 -0.43 13.53 17.14
C GLU A 78 0.92 14.09 17.61
N GLU A 79 2.01 13.64 17.02
CA GLU A 79 3.36 14.14 17.30
C GLU A 79 3.50 15.62 16.93
N GLU A 80 2.97 16.03 15.78
CA GLU A 80 2.91 17.44 15.38
C GLU A 80 2.08 18.28 16.35
N ALA A 81 0.94 17.77 16.83
CA ALA A 81 0.10 18.46 17.80
C ALA A 81 0.82 18.63 19.15
N LYS A 82 1.47 17.57 19.64
CA LYS A 82 2.30 17.62 20.87
C LYS A 82 3.46 18.60 20.71
N ALA A 83 4.17 18.57 19.59
CA ALA A 83 5.27 19.49 19.31
C ALA A 83 4.80 20.95 19.27
N LYS A 84 3.61 21.23 18.70
CA LYS A 84 3.00 22.56 18.71
C LYS A 84 2.64 23.02 20.13
N GLN A 85 2.07 22.14 20.96
CA GLN A 85 1.77 22.46 22.36
C GLN A 85 3.03 22.77 23.17
N ILE A 86 4.08 21.96 23.03
CA ILE A 86 5.37 22.17 23.70
C ILE A 86 5.97 23.52 23.29
N LYS A 87 5.94 23.86 22.00
CA LYS A 87 6.42 25.16 21.51
C LYS A 87 5.64 26.32 22.14
N LEU A 88 4.30 26.21 22.21
CA LEU A 88 3.44 27.24 22.78
C LEU A 88 3.71 27.45 24.28
N GLN A 89 3.88 26.37 25.03
CA GLN A 89 4.24 26.41 26.46
C GLN A 89 5.62 27.01 26.68
N GLY A 90 6.61 26.65 25.85
CA GLY A 90 7.97 27.21 25.92
C GLY A 90 8.02 28.71 25.63
N THR A 91 7.21 29.22 24.70
CA THR A 91 7.08 30.67 24.45
C THR A 91 6.32 31.43 25.54
N ALA A 92 5.46 30.77 26.32
CA ALA A 92 4.71 31.40 27.41
C ALA A 92 5.49 31.48 28.73
N LEU A 93 6.61 30.74 28.84
CA LEU A 93 7.51 30.70 30.00
C LEU A 93 8.74 31.62 29.85
N LEU A 94 8.86 32.33 28.73
CA LEU A 94 9.83 33.40 28.46
C LEU A 94 9.13 34.76 28.54
#